data_AF-A0A9E6Z6P8-F1
#
_entry.id   AF-A0A9E6Z6P8-F1
#
_cell.length_a   1.000
_cell.length_b   1.000
_cell.length_c   1.000
_cell.angle_alpha   90.00
_cell.angle_beta   90.00
_cell.angle_gamma   90.00
#
_symmetry.space_group_name_H-M   'P 1'
#
loop_
_entity.id
_entity.type
_entity.pdbx_description
1 polymer ?
#
loop_
_entity_poly.entity_id
_entity_poly.type
_entity_poly.pdbx_seq_one_letter_code
_entity_poly.pdbx_strand_id
1 'polypeptide(L)'
;MPNQKEAAPQPKPAPSTDHQSVAQEIRERLEAVLTGQYRELGSSKGGYAARYYEEAQYIMVSLADEMFINLNWAGKEEWEDNLLESLMYNTQDAGDKFFENLDMFLDRGHSSQTTDMAALYLIALGLGFKGKYRDAEYEGTLAKYKERLYRYITSEDPQLLYNQSHLFPESYTNIIGDRQSVQMPNIRTWWISLCVIGVGFVIGSSIIWLHHMQRFSPLVDALQKWAEV
;
A
#
# COMPACT_ATOMS: atom_id res chain seq x y z
N MET A 1 -0.56 -45.69 -55.32
CA MET A 1 -0.81 -44.79 -54.18
C MET A 1 -2.16 -45.14 -53.56
N PRO A 2 -2.20 -45.56 -52.28
CA PRO A 2 -3.42 -45.44 -51.49
C PRO A 2 -3.18 -44.65 -50.19
N ASN A 3 -3.79 -43.46 -50.17
CA ASN A 3 -4.49 -42.79 -49.08
C ASN A 3 -3.90 -42.87 -47.65
N GLN A 4 -3.13 -41.84 -47.27
CA GLN A 4 -2.90 -41.47 -45.88
C GLN A 4 -4.20 -40.96 -45.26
N LYS A 5 -4.76 -41.69 -44.30
CA LYS A 5 -5.78 -41.15 -43.40
C LYS A 5 -5.11 -40.11 -42.51
N GLU A 6 -5.39 -38.85 -42.81
CA GLU A 6 -5.07 -37.70 -41.98
C GLU A 6 -5.76 -37.87 -40.62
N ALA A 7 -4.97 -38.15 -39.58
CA ALA A 7 -5.46 -38.26 -38.22
C ALA A 7 -5.88 -36.85 -37.77
N ALA A 8 -7.16 -36.67 -37.50
CA ALA A 8 -7.71 -35.44 -36.96
C ALA A 8 -6.93 -35.03 -35.69
N PRO A 9 -6.61 -33.73 -35.51
CA PRO A 9 -5.99 -33.24 -34.28
C PRO A 9 -6.88 -33.62 -33.10
N GLN A 10 -6.31 -34.32 -32.12
CA GLN A 10 -7.03 -34.66 -30.90
C GLN A 10 -7.54 -33.38 -30.24
N PRO A 11 -8.79 -33.35 -29.75
CA PRO A 11 -9.32 -32.19 -29.05
C PRO A 11 -8.43 -31.92 -27.83
N LYS A 12 -7.94 -30.68 -27.75
CA LYS A 12 -7.24 -30.13 -26.59
C LYS A 12 -8.11 -30.45 -25.35
N PRO A 13 -7.57 -31.10 -24.30
CA PRO A 13 -8.37 -31.49 -23.14
C PRO A 13 -9.07 -30.25 -22.57
N ALA A 14 -10.37 -30.38 -22.31
CA ALA A 14 -11.16 -29.35 -21.64
C ALA A 14 -10.53 -29.05 -20.27
N PRO A 15 -10.57 -27.80 -19.78
CA PRO A 15 -10.03 -27.45 -18.48
C PRO A 15 -10.75 -28.28 -17.41
N SER A 16 -10.05 -29.23 -16.84
CA SER A 16 -10.54 -30.09 -15.77
C SER A 16 -10.93 -29.19 -14.59
N THR A 17 -12.20 -29.28 -14.19
CA THR A 17 -12.73 -28.65 -12.97
C THR A 17 -12.28 -29.46 -11.75
N ASP A 18 -10.99 -29.76 -11.70
CA ASP A 18 -10.33 -30.52 -10.65
C ASP A 18 -9.27 -29.59 -10.05
N HIS A 19 -9.48 -29.20 -8.80
CA HIS A 19 -8.65 -28.22 -8.11
C HIS A 19 -7.18 -28.67 -8.03
N GLN A 20 -6.94 -29.99 -7.99
CA GLN A 20 -5.60 -30.58 -8.03
C GLN A 20 -4.93 -30.33 -9.39
N SER A 21 -5.68 -30.51 -10.49
CA SER A 21 -5.17 -30.27 -11.84
C SER A 21 -4.77 -28.81 -12.08
N VAL A 22 -5.49 -27.85 -11.46
CA VAL A 22 -5.21 -26.42 -11.65
C VAL A 22 -3.93 -26.00 -10.94
N ALA A 23 -3.72 -26.45 -9.69
CA ALA A 23 -2.48 -26.15 -8.96
C ALA A 23 -1.26 -26.77 -9.65
N GLN A 24 -1.41 -28.00 -10.12
CA GLN A 24 -0.37 -28.68 -10.90
C GLN A 24 -0.06 -27.93 -12.20
N GLU A 25 -1.06 -27.52 -12.97
CA GLU A 25 -0.85 -26.77 -14.22
C GLU A 25 -0.13 -25.44 -13.98
N ILE A 26 -0.51 -24.69 -12.95
CA ILE A 26 0.15 -23.42 -12.59
C ILE A 26 1.62 -23.66 -12.26
N ARG A 27 1.90 -24.66 -11.44
CA ARG A 27 3.25 -25.02 -11.02
C ARG A 27 4.13 -25.44 -12.20
N GLU A 28 3.64 -26.34 -13.06
CA GLU A 28 4.36 -26.78 -14.26
C GLU A 28 4.67 -25.60 -15.19
N ARG A 29 3.73 -24.66 -15.33
CA ARG A 29 3.95 -23.43 -16.10
C ARG A 29 5.01 -22.53 -15.46
N LEU A 30 4.98 -22.33 -14.15
CA LEU A 30 5.98 -21.52 -13.45
C LEU A 30 7.37 -22.15 -13.53
N GLU A 31 7.48 -23.45 -13.30
CA GLU A 31 8.73 -24.19 -13.45
C GLU A 31 9.27 -24.05 -14.89
N ALA A 32 8.42 -24.20 -15.91
CA ALA A 32 8.80 -24.07 -17.30
C ALA A 32 9.30 -22.65 -17.64
N VAL A 33 8.66 -21.61 -17.10
CA VAL A 33 9.08 -20.21 -17.30
C VAL A 33 10.42 -19.94 -16.60
N LEU A 34 10.55 -20.34 -15.33
CA LEU A 34 11.75 -20.11 -14.52
C LEU A 34 12.95 -20.93 -14.99
N THR A 35 12.72 -22.12 -15.55
CA THR A 35 13.78 -22.96 -16.12
C THR A 35 14.08 -22.60 -17.57
N GLY A 36 13.08 -22.09 -18.31
CA GLY A 36 13.25 -21.63 -19.69
C GLY A 36 14.26 -20.48 -19.80
N GLN A 37 14.20 -19.54 -18.86
CA GLN A 37 15.11 -18.39 -18.78
C GLN A 37 16.58 -18.79 -18.53
N TYR A 38 16.86 -19.96 -17.94
CA TYR A 38 18.21 -20.46 -17.66
C TYR A 38 18.95 -20.93 -18.94
N ARG A 39 18.20 -21.50 -19.89
CA ARG A 39 18.77 -22.19 -21.05
C ARG A 39 19.44 -21.23 -22.04
N GLU A 40 19.03 -19.97 -22.05
CA GLU A 40 19.61 -18.91 -22.89
C GLU A 40 20.92 -18.34 -22.31
N LEU A 41 21.13 -18.45 -20.99
CA LEU A 41 22.30 -17.88 -20.30
C LEU A 41 23.46 -18.87 -20.12
N GLY A 42 23.15 -20.16 -20.00
CA GLY A 42 24.13 -21.23 -19.75
C GLY A 42 25.16 -21.45 -20.86
N SER A 43 24.95 -20.89 -22.06
CA SER A 43 25.84 -21.11 -23.20
C SER A 43 26.97 -20.07 -23.33
N SER A 44 26.98 -18.95 -22.58
CA SER A 44 27.93 -17.87 -22.92
C SER A 44 28.55 -17.02 -21.81
N LYS A 45 28.22 -17.12 -20.51
CA LYS A 45 28.84 -16.25 -19.49
C LYS A 45 29.08 -16.98 -18.16
N GLY A 46 30.29 -16.85 -17.61
CA GLY A 46 30.88 -17.72 -16.58
C GLY A 46 30.18 -17.78 -15.21
N GLY A 47 30.76 -18.58 -14.30
CA GLY A 47 30.14 -19.05 -13.06
C GLY A 47 29.57 -18.00 -12.10
N TYR A 48 30.00 -16.74 -12.20
CA TYR A 48 29.37 -15.64 -11.45
C TYR A 48 27.94 -15.36 -11.93
N ALA A 49 27.71 -15.31 -13.24
CA ALA A 49 26.38 -15.05 -13.80
C ALA A 49 25.38 -16.17 -13.46
N ALA A 50 25.86 -17.41 -13.46
CA ALA A 50 25.05 -18.56 -13.06
C ALA A 50 24.59 -18.47 -11.60
N ARG A 51 25.47 -18.06 -10.68
CA ARG A 51 25.15 -17.92 -9.26
C ARG A 51 24.16 -16.78 -8.98
N TYR A 52 24.30 -15.64 -9.66
CA TYR A 52 23.31 -14.54 -9.56
C TYR A 52 21.94 -14.97 -10.07
N TYR A 53 21.90 -15.74 -11.15
CA TYR A 53 20.66 -16.25 -11.70
C TYR A 53 19.98 -17.24 -10.74
N GLU A 54 20.75 -18.17 -10.17
CA GLU A 54 20.25 -19.13 -9.19
C GLU A 54 19.64 -18.42 -7.96
N GLU A 55 20.31 -17.37 -7.47
CA GLU A 55 19.80 -16.55 -6.36
C GLU A 55 18.52 -15.79 -6.74
N ALA A 56 18.45 -15.21 -7.95
CA ALA A 56 17.25 -14.56 -8.45
C ALA A 56 16.07 -15.54 -8.60
N GLN A 57 16.35 -16.73 -9.13
CA GLN A 57 15.35 -17.79 -9.29
C GLN A 57 14.81 -18.23 -7.93
N TYR A 58 15.69 -18.38 -6.94
CA TYR A 58 15.30 -18.71 -5.58
C TYR A 58 14.36 -17.66 -4.97
N ILE A 59 14.68 -16.37 -5.14
CA ILE A 59 13.82 -15.25 -4.70
C ILE A 59 12.44 -15.34 -5.35
N MET A 60 12.39 -15.57 -6.67
CA MET A 60 11.12 -15.65 -7.41
C MET A 60 10.28 -16.85 -6.97
N VAL A 61 10.89 -18.02 -6.77
CA VAL A 61 10.23 -19.23 -6.27
C VAL A 61 9.66 -19.00 -4.87
N SER A 62 10.50 -18.47 -3.97
CA SER A 62 10.09 -18.15 -2.59
C SER A 62 8.91 -17.19 -2.55
N LEU A 63 8.93 -16.15 -3.39
CA LEU A 63 7.85 -15.19 -3.50
C LEU A 63 6.57 -15.82 -4.06
N ALA A 64 6.68 -16.67 -5.07
CA ALA A 64 5.53 -17.35 -5.65
C ALA A 64 4.84 -18.24 -4.60
N ASP A 65 5.61 -19.05 -3.87
CA ASP A 65 5.09 -19.91 -2.80
C ASP A 65 4.41 -19.09 -1.71
N GLU A 66 5.03 -18.01 -1.23
CA GLU A 66 4.41 -17.11 -0.24
C GLU A 66 3.06 -16.55 -0.76
N MET A 67 2.98 -16.18 -2.03
CA MET A 67 1.74 -15.66 -2.61
C MET A 67 0.66 -16.73 -2.70
N PHE A 68 0.95 -17.90 -3.28
CA PHE A 68 -0.05 -18.96 -3.48
C PHE A 68 -0.54 -19.58 -2.17
N ILE A 69 0.28 -19.62 -1.12
CA ILE A 69 -0.14 -20.05 0.22
C ILE A 69 -1.07 -19.01 0.88
N ASN A 70 -0.84 -17.72 0.64
CA ASN A 70 -1.62 -16.65 1.26
C ASN A 70 -2.90 -16.27 0.48
N LEU A 71 -3.01 -16.66 -0.79
CA LEU A 71 -4.20 -16.43 -1.61
C LEU A 71 -5.35 -17.36 -1.20
N ASN A 72 -6.58 -16.88 -1.25
CA ASN A 72 -7.77 -17.72 -1.12
C ASN A 72 -8.20 -18.22 -2.51
N TRP A 73 -7.78 -19.42 -2.87
CA TRP A 73 -8.04 -20.02 -4.18
C TRP A 73 -8.16 -21.53 -4.08
N ALA A 74 -8.71 -22.14 -5.12
CA ALA A 74 -9.17 -23.52 -5.03
C ALA A 74 -8.04 -24.56 -4.95
N GLY A 75 -6.86 -24.27 -5.47
CA GLY A 75 -5.69 -25.17 -5.42
C GLY A 75 -4.73 -24.89 -4.26
N LYS A 76 -5.14 -24.09 -3.26
CA LYS A 76 -4.28 -23.70 -2.14
C LYS A 76 -3.75 -24.92 -1.37
N GLU A 77 -4.62 -25.85 -0.98
CA GLU A 77 -4.26 -27.03 -0.18
C GLU A 77 -3.23 -27.90 -0.92
N GLU A 78 -3.47 -28.17 -2.20
CA GLU A 78 -2.54 -28.90 -3.08
C GLU A 78 -1.18 -28.16 -3.23
N TRP A 79 -1.20 -26.83 -3.20
CA TRP A 79 0.01 -26.01 -3.23
C TRP A 79 0.77 -26.04 -1.92
N GLU A 80 0.11 -26.08 -0.76
CA GLU A 80 0.79 -26.20 0.53
C GLU A 80 1.49 -27.55 0.66
N ASP A 81 0.86 -28.63 0.19
CA ASP A 81 1.44 -29.98 0.22
C ASP A 81 2.60 -30.17 -0.76
N ASN A 82 2.57 -29.42 -1.85
CA ASN A 82 3.61 -29.45 -2.86
C ASN A 82 4.03 -28.00 -3.12
N LEU A 83 5.14 -27.54 -2.56
CA LEU A 83 5.65 -26.19 -2.86
C LEU A 83 6.45 -26.17 -4.15
N LEU A 84 6.53 -25.02 -4.81
CA LEU A 84 7.42 -24.83 -5.96
C LEU A 84 8.89 -24.94 -5.53
N GLU A 85 9.24 -24.47 -4.33
CA GLU A 85 10.57 -24.64 -3.76
C GLU A 85 10.95 -26.12 -3.56
N SER A 86 9.99 -26.95 -3.13
CA SER A 86 10.24 -28.38 -2.95
C SER A 86 10.51 -29.06 -4.28
N LEU A 87 9.86 -28.60 -5.36
CA LEU A 87 10.08 -29.12 -6.70
C LEU A 87 11.45 -28.70 -7.26
N MET A 88 11.83 -27.42 -7.11
CA MET A 88 13.04 -26.87 -7.76
C MET A 88 14.32 -27.04 -6.92
N TYR A 89 14.23 -26.95 -5.60
CA TYR A 89 15.37 -26.93 -4.69
C TYR A 89 15.35 -28.06 -3.65
N ASN A 90 14.25 -28.82 -3.57
CA ASN A 90 14.05 -29.87 -2.56
C ASN A 90 14.21 -29.34 -1.12
N THR A 91 13.64 -28.16 -0.87
CA THR A 91 13.63 -27.46 0.43
C THR A 91 12.22 -27.04 0.82
N GLN A 92 12.02 -26.71 2.11
CA GLN A 92 10.77 -26.16 2.67
C GLN A 92 11.04 -24.97 3.62
N ASP A 93 12.20 -24.32 3.48
CA ASP A 93 12.71 -23.29 4.39
C ASP A 93 12.94 -21.94 3.67
N ALA A 94 12.24 -21.71 2.55
CA ALA A 94 12.30 -20.48 1.77
C ALA A 94 12.12 -19.20 2.61
N GLY A 95 11.20 -19.23 3.57
CA GLY A 95 10.93 -18.09 4.44
C GLY A 95 12.11 -17.67 5.31
N ASP A 96 12.98 -18.61 5.70
CA ASP A 96 14.16 -18.35 6.52
C ASP A 96 15.38 -18.04 5.66
N LYS A 97 15.65 -18.93 4.69
CA LYS A 97 16.79 -18.82 3.77
C LYS A 97 16.77 -17.55 2.93
N PHE A 98 15.60 -17.02 2.59
CA PHE A 98 15.52 -15.73 1.90
C PHE A 98 16.25 -14.63 2.68
N PHE A 99 16.04 -14.55 4.00
CA PHE A 99 16.67 -13.53 4.82
C PHE A 99 18.13 -13.85 5.15
N GLU A 100 18.49 -15.13 5.28
CA GLU A 100 19.90 -15.53 5.39
C GLU A 100 20.71 -15.14 4.15
N ASN A 101 20.16 -15.42 2.97
CA ASN A 101 20.76 -15.03 1.69
C ASN A 101 20.85 -13.50 1.57
N LEU A 102 19.80 -12.78 1.99
CA LEU A 102 19.79 -11.32 2.01
C LEU A 102 20.86 -10.74 2.95
N ASP A 103 21.02 -11.27 4.15
CA ASP A 103 22.07 -10.82 5.07
C ASP A 103 23.46 -11.11 4.51
N MET A 104 23.69 -12.33 4.00
CA MET A 104 24.93 -12.69 3.32
C MET A 104 25.21 -11.81 2.09
N PHE A 105 24.17 -11.39 1.37
CA PHE A 105 24.26 -10.51 0.22
C PHE A 105 24.65 -9.09 0.64
N LEU A 106 24.02 -8.54 1.68
CA LEU A 106 24.31 -7.20 2.19
C LEU A 106 25.71 -7.08 2.80
N ASP A 107 26.27 -8.18 3.30
CA ASP A 107 27.64 -8.25 3.83
C ASP A 107 28.71 -8.34 2.72
N ARG A 108 28.33 -8.76 1.50
CA ARG A 108 29.23 -8.74 0.33
C ARG A 108 29.32 -7.29 -0.18
N GLY A 109 30.54 -6.78 -0.30
CA GLY A 109 30.80 -5.40 -0.73
C GLY A 109 30.09 -4.98 -2.03
N HIS A 110 29.97 -3.67 -2.26
CA HIS A 110 29.15 -3.11 -3.34
C HIS A 110 29.78 -3.27 -4.74
N SER A 111 28.97 -3.67 -5.72
CA SER A 111 29.28 -3.69 -7.16
C SER A 111 28.03 -3.30 -7.99
N SER A 112 28.18 -3.09 -9.30
CA SER A 112 27.03 -2.77 -10.16
C SER A 112 26.07 -3.95 -10.34
N GLN A 113 26.55 -5.20 -10.42
CA GLN A 113 25.67 -6.37 -10.57
C GLN A 113 24.92 -6.70 -9.28
N THR A 114 25.49 -6.33 -8.13
CA THR A 114 24.79 -6.49 -6.85
C THR A 114 23.64 -5.49 -6.70
N THR A 115 23.67 -4.33 -7.37
CA THR A 115 22.55 -3.36 -7.34
C THR A 115 21.26 -3.96 -7.91
N ASP A 116 21.33 -4.69 -9.03
CA ASP A 116 20.16 -5.34 -9.62
C ASP A 116 19.57 -6.42 -8.68
N MET A 117 20.44 -7.15 -7.99
CA MET A 117 20.01 -8.19 -7.06
C MET A 117 19.39 -7.60 -5.78
N ALA A 118 19.95 -6.49 -5.27
CA ALA A 118 19.34 -5.72 -4.19
C ALA A 118 17.93 -5.21 -4.58
N ALA A 119 17.75 -4.78 -5.83
CA ALA A 119 16.45 -4.36 -6.32
C ALA A 119 15.44 -5.51 -6.32
N LEU A 120 15.85 -6.73 -6.69
CA LEU A 120 14.97 -7.91 -6.64
C LEU A 120 14.53 -8.25 -5.21
N TYR A 121 15.45 -8.24 -4.23
CA TYR A 121 15.08 -8.39 -2.83
C TYR A 121 14.09 -7.30 -2.37
N LEU A 122 14.33 -6.04 -2.75
CA LEU A 122 13.46 -4.93 -2.40
C LEU A 122 12.07 -5.08 -3.03
N ILE A 123 11.99 -5.51 -4.29
CA ILE A 123 10.72 -5.78 -4.98
C ILE A 123 9.96 -6.91 -4.29
N ALA A 124 10.61 -8.02 -3.94
CA ALA A 124 9.97 -9.13 -3.23
C ALA A 124 9.38 -8.67 -1.89
N LEU A 125 10.14 -7.91 -1.09
CA LEU A 125 9.65 -7.31 0.16
C LEU A 125 8.56 -6.26 -0.07
N GLY A 126 8.61 -5.54 -1.19
CA GLY A 126 7.63 -4.54 -1.59
C GLY A 126 6.29 -5.15 -2.00
N LEU A 127 6.32 -6.32 -2.65
CA LEU A 127 5.15 -7.11 -3.00
C LEU A 127 4.48 -7.77 -1.79
N GLY A 128 5.16 -7.80 -0.64
CA GLY A 128 4.59 -8.29 0.61
C GLY A 128 5.18 -9.61 1.09
N PHE A 129 6.34 -10.03 0.58
CA PHE A 129 7.07 -11.15 1.13
C PHE A 129 7.43 -10.88 2.60
N LYS A 130 6.94 -11.75 3.50
CA LYS A 130 7.21 -11.65 4.95
C LYS A 130 8.12 -12.77 5.45
N GLY A 131 8.02 -13.97 4.88
CA GLY A 131 8.80 -15.15 5.30
C GLY A 131 8.72 -15.37 6.81
N LYS A 132 9.86 -15.48 7.49
CA LYS A 132 9.93 -15.65 8.95
C LYS A 132 9.40 -14.48 9.79
N TYR A 133 9.20 -13.30 9.20
CA TYR A 133 8.76 -12.08 9.89
C TYR A 133 7.27 -11.78 9.66
N ARG A 134 6.41 -12.80 9.71
CA ARG A 134 4.96 -12.66 9.47
C ARG A 134 4.22 -11.91 10.59
N ASP A 135 4.69 -12.02 11.83
CA ASP A 135 4.04 -11.42 12.99
C ASP A 135 4.20 -9.90 13.03
N ALA A 136 3.19 -9.21 13.56
CA ALA A 136 3.15 -7.75 13.64
C ALA A 136 4.32 -7.13 14.43
N GLU A 137 4.87 -7.88 15.39
CA GLU A 137 6.05 -7.46 16.17
C GLU A 137 7.30 -7.22 15.29
N TYR A 138 7.36 -7.89 14.12
CA TYR A 138 8.51 -7.82 13.22
C TYR A 138 8.34 -6.86 12.04
N GLU A 139 7.24 -6.09 11.97
CA GLU A 139 7.06 -5.08 10.92
C GLU A 139 8.21 -4.06 10.89
N GLY A 140 8.71 -3.67 12.06
CA GLY A 140 9.88 -2.78 12.18
C GLY A 140 11.16 -3.40 11.62
N THR A 141 11.30 -4.73 11.66
CA THR A 141 12.46 -5.43 11.09
C THR A 141 12.40 -5.45 9.56
N LEU A 142 11.22 -5.73 8.98
CA LEU A 142 11.03 -5.66 7.52
C LEU A 142 11.30 -4.25 6.98
N ALA A 143 10.87 -3.21 7.70
CA ALA A 143 11.17 -1.82 7.35
C ALA A 143 12.68 -1.54 7.31
N LYS A 144 13.45 -2.05 8.28
CA LYS A 144 14.92 -1.92 8.31
C LYS A 144 15.60 -2.61 7.13
N TYR A 145 15.15 -3.79 6.72
CA TYR A 145 15.68 -4.46 5.53
C TYR A 145 15.42 -3.66 4.26
N LYS A 146 14.18 -3.14 4.09
CA LYS A 146 13.83 -2.27 2.95
C LYS A 146 14.73 -1.02 2.90
N GLU A 147 14.96 -0.38 4.05
CA GLU A 147 15.84 0.79 4.17
C GLU A 147 17.31 0.46 3.84
N ARG A 148 17.85 -0.66 4.33
CA ARG A 148 19.20 -1.13 4.01
C ARG A 148 19.36 -1.40 2.51
N LEU A 149 18.41 -2.09 1.89
CA LEU A 149 18.41 -2.37 0.45
C LEU A 149 18.30 -1.10 -0.38
N TYR A 150 17.46 -0.16 0.02
CA TYR A 150 17.33 1.11 -0.68
C TYR A 150 18.64 1.93 -0.68
N ARG A 151 19.30 2.01 0.48
CA ARG A 151 20.64 2.62 0.59
C ARG A 151 21.65 1.93 -0.30
N TYR A 152 21.62 0.60 -0.30
CA TYR A 152 22.49 -0.21 -1.14
C TYR A 152 22.33 0.13 -2.62
N ILE A 153 21.08 0.30 -3.08
CA ILE A 153 20.78 0.59 -4.49
C ILE A 153 21.14 2.03 -4.85
N THR A 154 20.77 2.99 -4.01
CA THR A 154 20.77 4.43 -4.37
C THR A 154 22.12 5.10 -4.07
N SER A 155 22.94 4.54 -3.19
CA SER A 155 24.16 5.19 -2.65
C SER A 155 23.92 6.57 -1.99
N GLU A 156 22.66 6.98 -1.78
CA GLU A 156 22.23 8.21 -1.11
C GLU A 156 21.19 7.92 0.00
N ASP A 157 20.98 8.91 0.89
CA ASP A 157 20.22 8.83 2.15
C ASP A 157 18.71 8.48 1.92
N PRO A 158 18.14 7.45 2.58
CA PRO A 158 16.81 6.88 2.35
C PRO A 158 15.62 7.78 2.73
N GLN A 159 15.83 9.09 2.88
CA GLN A 159 14.79 10.05 3.25
C GLN A 159 13.60 10.08 2.26
N LEU A 160 13.78 9.57 1.03
CA LEU A 160 12.74 9.43 0.01
C LEU A 160 11.69 8.34 0.28
N LEU A 161 11.96 7.36 1.18
CA LEU A 161 10.97 6.35 1.57
C LEU A 161 10.07 6.81 2.72
N TYR A 162 10.61 7.65 3.60
CA TYR A 162 9.85 8.22 4.72
C TYR A 162 9.06 9.44 4.28
N ASN A 163 9.64 10.24 3.38
CA ASN A 163 8.97 11.37 2.79
C ASN A 163 8.29 10.91 1.50
N GLN A 164 6.97 10.75 1.53
CA GLN A 164 6.13 10.71 0.33
C GLN A 164 6.16 12.08 -0.39
N SER A 165 7.35 12.64 -0.62
CA SER A 165 7.54 13.81 -1.46
C SER A 165 7.22 13.38 -2.89
N HIS A 166 5.95 13.54 -3.23
CA HIS A 166 5.33 13.42 -4.53
C HIS A 166 6.36 13.50 -5.67
N LEU A 167 6.67 12.36 -6.29
CA LEU A 167 7.59 12.28 -7.44
C LEU A 167 7.10 13.16 -8.61
N PHE A 168 5.80 13.48 -8.62
CA PHE A 168 5.17 14.45 -9.50
C PHE A 168 4.10 15.22 -8.69
N PRO A 169 4.43 16.36 -8.05
CA PRO A 169 3.48 17.12 -7.23
C PRO A 169 2.22 17.54 -8.01
N GLU A 170 2.39 17.78 -9.30
CA GLU A 170 1.36 18.22 -10.25
C GLU A 170 0.30 17.16 -10.60
N SER A 171 0.51 15.87 -10.31
CA SER A 171 -0.48 14.82 -10.62
C SER A 171 -1.41 14.52 -9.43
N TYR A 172 -1.02 14.89 -8.22
CA TYR A 172 -1.83 14.73 -7.01
C TYR A 172 -2.76 15.92 -6.74
N THR A 173 -2.54 17.06 -7.40
CA THR A 173 -3.43 18.24 -7.34
C THR A 173 -4.82 17.98 -7.94
N ASN A 174 -4.98 16.92 -8.75
CA ASN A 174 -6.24 16.60 -9.42
C ASN A 174 -6.79 15.19 -9.08
N ILE A 175 -6.41 14.60 -7.96
CA ILE A 175 -7.09 13.39 -7.48
C ILE A 175 -8.34 13.83 -6.73
N ILE A 176 -9.48 13.68 -7.41
CA ILE A 176 -10.84 13.69 -6.85
C ILE A 176 -10.87 12.61 -5.75
N GLY A 177 -10.50 12.98 -4.53
CA GLY A 177 -10.33 12.00 -3.44
C GLY A 177 -9.93 12.62 -2.11
N ASP A 178 -9.11 13.68 -2.11
CA ASP A 178 -8.81 14.40 -0.87
C ASP A 178 -9.85 15.50 -0.67
N ARG A 179 -11.02 15.10 -0.15
CA ARG A 179 -11.93 16.02 0.53
C ARG A 179 -11.17 16.49 1.79
N GLN A 180 -10.28 17.46 1.61
CA GLN A 180 -9.81 18.27 2.72
C GLN A 180 -11.07 18.72 3.45
N SER A 181 -11.23 18.23 4.68
CA SER A 181 -12.28 18.71 5.55
C SER A 181 -11.94 20.17 5.83
N VAL A 182 -12.46 21.06 5.00
CA VAL A 182 -12.50 22.49 5.28
C VAL A 182 -13.15 22.57 6.65
N GLN A 183 -12.33 22.85 7.67
CA GLN A 183 -12.83 23.09 9.01
C GLN A 183 -13.80 24.24 8.89
N MET A 184 -15.09 23.91 9.03
CA MET A 184 -16.15 24.91 8.93
C MET A 184 -15.83 26.02 9.93
N PRO A 185 -15.84 27.30 9.52
CA PRO A 185 -15.70 28.41 10.44
C PRO A 185 -16.67 28.21 11.61
N ASN A 186 -16.16 28.27 12.83
CA ASN A 186 -16.90 27.90 14.03
C ASN A 186 -18.16 28.78 14.17
N ILE A 187 -19.33 28.24 13.82
CA ILE A 187 -20.64 28.92 13.80
C ILE A 187 -20.95 29.61 15.15
N ARG A 188 -20.34 29.12 16.23
CA ARG A 188 -20.45 29.68 17.58
C ARG A 188 -19.96 31.13 17.64
N THR A 189 -18.92 31.51 16.89
CA THR A 189 -18.39 32.87 16.87
C THR A 189 -19.37 33.85 16.21
N TRP A 190 -20.05 33.42 15.15
CA TRP A 190 -21.08 34.22 14.48
C TRP A 190 -22.32 34.43 15.36
N TRP A 191 -22.73 33.38 16.09
CA TRP A 191 -23.83 33.50 17.06
C TRP A 191 -23.51 34.44 18.23
N ILE A 192 -22.27 34.43 18.74
CA ILE A 192 -21.85 35.36 19.80
C ILE A 192 -21.92 36.80 19.30
N SER A 193 -21.40 37.08 18.11
CA SER A 193 -21.47 38.42 17.50
C SER A 193 -22.93 38.89 17.34
N LEU A 194 -23.82 38.01 16.86
CA LEU A 194 -25.24 38.32 16.71
C LEU A 194 -25.93 38.59 18.06
N CYS A 195 -25.62 37.81 19.09
CA CYS A 195 -26.11 38.05 20.45
C CYS A 195 -25.62 39.38 21.02
N VAL A 196 -24.35 39.73 20.85
CA VAL A 196 -23.79 41.01 21.35
C VAL A 196 -24.47 42.20 20.68
N ILE A 197 -24.70 42.13 19.36
CA ILE A 197 -25.42 43.17 18.61
C ILE A 197 -26.87 43.29 19.12
N GLY A 198 -27.56 42.16 19.31
CA GLY A 198 -28.94 42.15 19.82
C GLY A 198 -29.05 42.73 21.23
N VAL A 199 -28.15 42.38 22.14
CA VAL A 199 -28.11 42.93 23.51
C VAL A 199 -27.84 44.44 23.48
N GLY A 200 -26.89 44.89 22.64
CA GLY A 200 -26.62 46.31 22.45
C GLY A 200 -27.86 47.08 21.94
N PHE A 201 -28.60 46.49 21.00
CA PHE A 201 -29.85 47.07 20.50
C PHE A 201 -30.92 47.20 21.59
N VAL A 202 -31.12 46.16 22.41
CA VAL A 202 -32.09 46.19 23.52
C VAL A 202 -31.71 47.22 24.57
N ILE A 203 -30.43 47.35 24.91
CA ILE A 203 -29.94 48.36 25.87
C ILE A 203 -30.17 49.76 25.31
N GLY A 204 -29.76 50.01 24.07
CA GLY A 204 -29.96 51.31 23.41
C GLY A 204 -31.44 51.67 23.31
N SER A 205 -32.29 50.71 22.93
CA SER A 205 -33.74 50.86 22.89
C SER A 205 -34.32 51.18 24.27
N SER A 206 -33.86 50.49 25.32
CA SER A 206 -34.30 50.73 26.69
C SER A 206 -33.90 52.12 27.20
N ILE A 207 -32.70 52.59 26.86
CA ILE A 207 -32.24 53.95 27.21
C ILE A 207 -33.08 55.00 26.48
N ILE A 208 -33.34 54.79 25.18
CA ILE A 208 -34.22 55.67 24.39
C ILE A 208 -35.62 55.70 25.01
N TRP A 209 -36.16 54.54 25.36
CA TRP A 209 -37.47 54.45 26.00
C TRP A 209 -37.51 55.17 27.34
N LEU A 210 -36.49 55.02 28.20
CA LEU A 210 -36.40 55.74 29.48
C LEU A 210 -36.26 57.25 29.28
N HIS A 211 -35.42 57.69 28.35
CA HIS A 211 -35.27 59.11 28.03
C HIS A 211 -36.57 59.68 27.46
N HIS A 212 -37.27 58.92 26.62
CA HIS A 212 -38.56 59.32 26.06
C HIS A 212 -39.62 59.35 27.16
N MET A 213 -39.68 58.36 28.06
CA MET A 213 -40.63 58.29 29.16
C MET A 213 -40.46 59.45 30.16
N GLN A 214 -39.21 59.81 30.49
CA GLN A 214 -38.91 60.99 31.32
C GLN A 214 -39.37 62.31 30.69
N ARG A 215 -39.56 62.36 29.36
CA ARG A 215 -40.12 63.54 28.68
C ARG A 215 -41.64 63.67 28.85
N PHE A 216 -42.35 62.60 29.20
CA PHE A 216 -43.82 62.62 29.40
C PHE A 216 -44.28 62.71 30.86
N SER A 217 -43.39 62.48 31.84
CA SER A 217 -43.75 62.66 33.27
C SER A 217 -44.36 64.04 33.59
N PRO A 218 -43.91 65.19 33.03
CA PRO A 218 -44.53 66.48 33.38
C PRO A 218 -45.98 66.62 32.87
N LEU A 219 -46.39 65.87 31.85
CA LEU A 219 -47.77 65.92 31.32
C LEU A 219 -48.73 65.07 32.16
N VAL A 220 -48.26 63.94 32.68
CA VAL A 220 -49.04 63.10 33.60
C VAL A 220 -49.24 63.82 34.93
N ASP A 221 -48.18 64.45 35.46
CA ASP A 221 -48.25 65.25 36.68
C ASP A 221 -49.21 66.46 36.51
N ALA A 222 -49.23 67.08 35.32
CA ALA A 222 -50.16 68.15 35.01
C ALA A 222 -51.61 67.68 34.93
N LEU A 223 -51.88 66.51 34.35
CA LEU A 223 -53.23 65.93 34.28
C LEU A 223 -53.73 65.48 35.66
N GLN A 224 -52.86 64.92 36.50
CA GLN A 224 -53.20 64.53 37.86
C GLN A 224 -53.50 65.76 38.74
N LYS A 225 -52.75 66.86 38.56
CA LYS A 225 -53.05 68.15 39.21
C LYS A 225 -54.40 68.75 38.80
N TRP A 226 -54.87 68.52 37.57
CA TRP A 226 -56.20 68.96 37.13
C TRP A 226 -57.33 68.07 37.63
N ALA A 227 -57.05 66.80 37.95
CA ALA A 227 -58.05 65.86 38.49
C ALA A 227 -58.28 66.02 40.01
N GLU A 228 -57.36 66.65 40.74
CA GLU A 228 -57.47 66.97 42.17
C GLU A 228 -58.09 68.35 42.47
N VAL A 229 -58.45 69.12 41.44
CA VAL A 229 -59.13 70.43 41.53
C VAL A 229 -60.59 70.30 41.12
#